data_AF-A0A562UYT8-F1
#
_entry.id   AF-A0A562UYT8-F1
#
_cell.length_a   1.000
_cell.length_b   1.000
_cell.length_c   1.000
_cell.angle_alpha   90.00
_cell.angle_beta   90.00
_cell.angle_gamma   90.00
#
_symmetry.space_group_name_H-M   'P 1'
#
loop_
_entity.id
_entity.type
_entity.pdbx_description
1 polymer ?
#
loop_
_entity_poly.entity_id
_entity_poly.type
_entity_poly.pdbx_seq_one_letter_code
_entity_poly.pdbx_strand_id
1 'polypeptide(L)'
;MILGLLFASAAGALGGVLLTNLVTGAPGGHVEWFWTTGLILLTCLTAALWLSAGSLTPPPHRLRAGLARGRGAVARVVTAAPGTEEEEIAVVVAPDDGPPYRSTVSLRAFEEPPETGDVIVVVRDRPDRPRAWWLREPDAAWRAKAEAARDAAPHDAPEWTPRRRPRTGQVLGQGIVAVLAAAGLMSLHAEEIGWGLRSIAAGEDLNDMTSGPRQAEAVAAIAEAAGTTSFTGLHLYQDGRVLATVVVPGETVEREWQWDRGRAFERDVPGSPVTAAPGAAFEVTDVDWHGIAALRLTAIDLLGLDDPDETWLAVERHHMPSDSGASPILVRFTFDRTERIEFTVGGEVFE
;
A
#
# COMPACT_ATOMS: atom_id res chain seq x y z
N MET A 1 -17.52 7.16 -16.43
CA MET A 1 -16.81 6.09 -17.14
C MET A 1 -15.33 6.08 -16.78
N ILE A 2 -14.59 7.17 -17.00
CA ILE A 2 -13.15 7.30 -16.66
C ILE A 2 -12.83 6.97 -15.18
N LEU A 3 -13.61 7.50 -14.23
CA LEU A 3 -13.42 7.23 -12.79
C LEU A 3 -13.62 5.74 -12.42
N GLY A 4 -14.58 5.08 -13.08
CA GLY A 4 -14.84 3.64 -12.86
C GLY A 4 -13.75 2.77 -13.47
N LEU A 5 -13.18 3.18 -14.60
CA LEU A 5 -12.03 2.55 -15.23
C LEU A 5 -10.78 2.70 -14.35
N LEU A 6 -10.52 3.90 -13.82
CA LEU A 6 -9.41 4.14 -12.89
C LEU A 6 -9.55 3.31 -11.61
N PHE A 7 -10.76 3.21 -11.06
CA PHE A 7 -11.01 2.36 -9.88
C PHE A 7 -10.81 0.88 -10.19
N ALA A 8 -11.31 0.39 -11.33
CA ALA A 8 -11.11 -0.98 -11.76
C ALA A 8 -9.64 -1.30 -12.05
N SER A 9 -8.88 -0.35 -12.62
CA SER A 9 -7.44 -0.48 -12.86
C SER A 9 -6.65 -0.49 -11.55
N ALA A 10 -7.00 0.36 -10.57
CA ALA A 10 -6.37 0.38 -9.26
C ALA A 10 -6.67 -0.91 -8.47
N ALA A 11 -7.92 -1.37 -8.49
CA ALA A 11 -8.33 -2.63 -7.87
C ALA A 11 -7.69 -3.85 -8.55
N GLY A 12 -7.59 -3.84 -9.88
CA GLY A 12 -6.91 -4.87 -10.66
C GLY A 12 -5.40 -4.90 -10.41
N ALA A 13 -4.75 -3.73 -10.27
CA ALA A 13 -3.34 -3.64 -9.92
C ALA A 13 -3.08 -4.14 -8.49
N LEU A 14 -3.89 -3.72 -7.52
CA LEU A 14 -3.83 -4.22 -6.14
C LEU A 14 -4.07 -5.72 -6.07
N GLY A 15 -5.13 -6.21 -6.72
CA GLY A 15 -5.47 -7.62 -6.77
C GLY A 15 -4.41 -8.46 -7.46
N GLY A 16 -3.86 -7.98 -8.58
CA GLY A 16 -2.78 -8.64 -9.30
C GLY A 16 -1.50 -8.74 -8.49
N VAL A 17 -1.09 -7.67 -7.79
CA VAL A 17 0.10 -7.70 -6.91
C VAL A 17 -0.11 -8.65 -5.74
N LEU A 18 -1.30 -8.65 -5.13
CA LEU A 18 -1.62 -9.54 -4.01
C LEU A 18 -1.62 -11.01 -4.47
N LEU A 19 -2.25 -11.32 -5.61
CA LEU A 19 -2.26 -12.67 -6.17
C LEU A 19 -0.87 -13.13 -6.60
N THR A 20 -0.06 -12.24 -7.19
CA THR A 20 1.31 -12.58 -7.62
C THR A 20 2.16 -12.93 -6.40
N ASN A 21 2.12 -12.15 -5.32
CA ASN A 21 2.84 -12.47 -4.08
C ASN A 21 2.37 -13.79 -3.44
N LEU A 22 1.06 -14.07 -3.50
CA LEU A 22 0.47 -15.28 -2.94
C LEU A 22 0.83 -16.54 -3.76
N VAL A 23 1.03 -16.39 -5.07
CA VAL A 23 1.33 -17.49 -6.00
C VAL A 23 2.83 -17.71 -6.17
N THR A 24 3.65 -16.66 -6.18
CA THR A 24 5.08 -16.80 -6.50
C THR A 24 5.95 -17.12 -5.31
N GLY A 25 5.48 -16.88 -4.07
CA GLY A 25 6.26 -17.14 -2.86
C GLY A 25 7.64 -16.46 -2.85
N ALA A 26 7.82 -15.41 -3.65
CA ALA A 26 9.14 -14.85 -3.95
C ALA A 26 9.74 -14.17 -2.70
N PRO A 27 10.94 -14.59 -2.24
CA PRO A 27 11.62 -14.00 -1.10
C PRO A 27 12.30 -12.68 -1.47
N GLY A 28 12.20 -11.67 -0.60
CA GLY A 28 13.32 -10.74 -0.36
C GLY A 28 13.26 -9.28 -0.88
N GLY A 29 12.47 -8.90 -1.90
CA GLY A 29 12.74 -7.61 -2.57
C GLY A 29 11.63 -6.55 -2.68
N HIS A 30 10.39 -6.85 -2.28
CA HIS A 30 9.23 -6.10 -2.83
C HIS A 30 8.31 -5.41 -1.81
N VAL A 31 8.61 -5.47 -0.52
CA VAL A 31 7.76 -4.84 0.51
C VAL A 31 7.79 -3.31 0.43
N GLU A 32 8.95 -2.71 0.13
CA GLU A 32 9.06 -1.25 -0.06
C GLU A 32 8.25 -0.75 -1.28
N TRP A 33 8.23 -1.54 -2.36
CA TRP A 33 7.48 -1.22 -3.57
C TRP A 33 5.97 -1.29 -3.34
N PHE A 34 5.52 -2.17 -2.44
CA PHE A 34 4.10 -2.30 -2.08
C PHE A 34 3.59 -1.03 -1.40
N TRP A 35 4.36 -0.46 -0.47
CA TRP A 35 4.00 0.78 0.23
C TRP A 35 4.03 1.99 -0.70
N THR A 36 5.06 2.14 -1.52
CA THR A 36 5.14 3.25 -2.49
C THR A 36 4.04 3.17 -3.54
N THR A 37 3.78 1.98 -4.10
CA THR A 37 2.72 1.81 -5.11
C THR A 37 1.33 2.03 -4.52
N GLY A 38 1.09 1.53 -3.29
CA GLY A 38 -0.16 1.77 -2.57
C GLY A 38 -0.39 3.26 -2.26
N LEU A 39 0.65 3.96 -1.81
CA LEU A 39 0.58 5.39 -1.50
C LEU A 39 0.38 6.23 -2.78
N ILE A 40 1.06 5.89 -3.88
CA ILE A 40 0.89 6.54 -5.17
C ILE A 40 -0.53 6.32 -5.71
N LEU A 41 -1.05 5.09 -5.65
CA LEU A 41 -2.42 4.79 -6.10
C LEU A 41 -3.46 5.52 -5.25
N LEU A 42 -3.28 5.57 -3.93
CA LEU A 42 -4.16 6.32 -3.04
C LEU A 42 -4.12 7.82 -3.36
N THR A 43 -2.92 8.38 -3.55
CA THR A 43 -2.73 9.79 -3.90
C THR A 43 -3.37 10.12 -5.25
N CYS A 44 -3.16 9.27 -6.27
CA CYS A 44 -3.77 9.38 -7.59
C CYS A 44 -5.30 9.27 -7.53
N LEU A 45 -5.84 8.37 -6.71
CA LEU A 45 -7.29 8.22 -6.52
C LEU A 45 -7.87 9.47 -5.86
N THR A 46 -7.18 10.00 -4.84
CA THR A 46 -7.60 11.20 -4.11
C THR A 46 -7.56 12.43 -5.01
N ALA A 47 -6.49 12.58 -5.81
CA ALA A 47 -6.36 13.62 -6.82
C ALA A 47 -7.42 13.49 -7.92
N ALA A 48 -7.71 12.28 -8.42
CA ALA A 48 -8.75 12.05 -9.41
C ALA A 48 -10.15 12.36 -8.88
N LEU A 49 -10.43 12.07 -7.61
CA LEU A 49 -11.69 12.44 -6.94
C LEU A 49 -11.81 13.96 -6.78
N TRP A 50 -10.71 14.63 -6.40
CA TRP A 50 -10.65 16.10 -6.31
C TRP A 50 -10.85 16.78 -7.68
N LEU A 51 -10.14 16.30 -8.70
CA LEU A 51 -10.22 16.83 -10.06
C LEU A 51 -11.60 16.57 -10.70
N SER A 52 -12.21 15.40 -10.44
CA SER A 52 -13.55 15.08 -10.94
C SER A 52 -14.67 15.85 -10.23
N ALA A 53 -14.47 16.27 -8.99
CA ALA A 53 -15.38 17.21 -8.31
C ALA A 53 -15.30 18.64 -8.88
N GLY A 54 -14.22 18.97 -9.58
CA GLY A 54 -13.91 20.31 -10.08
C GLY A 54 -14.70 20.74 -11.32
N SER A 55 -14.67 19.96 -12.41
CA SER A 55 -14.81 20.58 -13.75
C SER A 55 -15.36 19.70 -14.89
N LEU A 56 -16.30 18.79 -14.62
CA LEU A 56 -16.96 18.06 -15.71
C LEU A 56 -18.17 18.83 -16.24
N THR A 57 -18.01 19.41 -17.44
CA THR A 57 -19.12 19.93 -18.25
C THR A 57 -20.22 18.86 -18.39
N PRO A 58 -21.48 19.16 -18.03
CA PRO A 58 -22.56 18.19 -18.17
C PRO A 58 -22.75 17.84 -19.64
N PRO A 59 -23.06 16.57 -19.97
CA PRO A 59 -23.34 16.20 -21.34
C PRO A 59 -24.59 16.93 -21.87
N PRO A 60 -24.67 17.25 -23.19
CA PRO A 60 -25.72 18.12 -23.76
C PRO A 60 -27.16 17.70 -23.44
N HIS A 61 -27.44 16.39 -23.35
CA HIS A 61 -28.77 15.90 -22.99
C HIS A 61 -29.21 16.30 -21.57
N ARG A 62 -28.27 16.44 -20.62
CA ARG A 62 -28.59 16.93 -19.26
C ARG A 62 -28.88 18.42 -19.24
N LEU A 63 -28.18 19.20 -20.07
CA LEU A 63 -28.44 20.64 -20.22
C LEU A 63 -29.84 20.86 -20.80
N ARG A 64 -30.20 20.13 -21.87
CA ARG A 64 -31.55 20.17 -22.47
C ARG A 64 -32.63 19.73 -21.48
N ALA A 65 -32.40 18.68 -20.71
CA ALA A 65 -33.32 18.28 -19.63
C ALA A 65 -33.43 19.34 -18.51
N GLY A 66 -32.38 20.12 -18.27
CA GLY A 66 -32.40 21.26 -17.34
C GLY A 66 -33.32 22.37 -17.83
N LEU A 67 -33.24 22.73 -19.12
CA LEU A 67 -34.14 23.71 -19.75
C LEU A 67 -35.61 23.29 -19.61
N ALA A 68 -35.91 22.03 -19.94
CA ALA A 68 -37.27 21.48 -19.85
C ALA A 68 -37.84 21.52 -18.42
N ARG A 69 -36.96 21.57 -17.40
CA ARG A 69 -37.32 21.71 -15.98
C ARG A 69 -37.28 23.16 -15.49
N GLY A 70 -37.26 24.14 -16.39
CA GLY A 70 -37.26 25.57 -16.05
C GLY A 70 -35.93 26.09 -15.47
N ARG A 71 -34.81 25.38 -15.70
CA ARG A 71 -33.48 25.82 -15.21
C ARG A 71 -32.70 26.69 -16.19
N GLY A 72 -33.30 26.99 -17.35
CA GLY A 72 -32.74 27.91 -18.34
C GLY A 72 -32.76 29.35 -17.83
N ALA A 73 -31.74 30.11 -18.19
CA ALA A 73 -31.67 31.53 -17.97
C ALA A 73 -30.94 32.19 -19.13
N VAL A 74 -31.18 33.48 -19.30
CA VAL A 74 -30.37 34.31 -20.19
C VAL A 74 -29.22 34.88 -19.36
N ALA A 75 -28.03 34.95 -19.94
CA ALA A 75 -26.88 35.57 -19.27
C ALA A 75 -26.15 36.53 -20.19
N ARG A 76 -25.76 37.69 -19.66
CA ARG A 76 -24.92 38.66 -20.38
C ARG A 76 -23.45 38.42 -20.05
N VAL A 77 -22.59 38.40 -21.05
CA VAL A 77 -21.14 38.29 -20.88
C VAL A 77 -20.58 39.65 -20.41
N VAL A 78 -19.90 39.67 -19.27
CA VAL A 78 -19.36 40.90 -18.65
C VAL A 78 -17.88 41.10 -18.97
N THR A 79 -17.11 40.01 -18.97
CA THR A 79 -15.70 40.02 -19.38
C THR A 79 -15.38 38.73 -20.11
N ALA A 80 -14.96 38.85 -21.37
CA ALA A 80 -14.24 37.79 -22.07
C ALA A 80 -12.80 37.78 -21.53
N ALA A 81 -12.37 36.72 -20.85
CA ALA A 81 -11.03 36.68 -20.27
C ALA A 81 -9.97 36.62 -21.39
N PRO A 82 -9.02 37.58 -21.47
CA PRO A 82 -7.85 37.45 -22.32
C PRO A 82 -6.75 36.70 -21.56
N GLY A 83 -6.41 35.49 -22.03
CA GLY A 83 -5.05 34.96 -21.93
C GLY A 83 -4.56 34.36 -20.61
N THR A 84 -5.42 33.86 -19.72
CA THR A 84 -4.98 33.03 -18.57
C THR A 84 -5.56 31.63 -18.66
N GLU A 85 -4.77 30.63 -18.27
CA GLU A 85 -4.98 29.17 -18.42
C GLU A 85 -6.28 28.60 -17.81
N GLU A 86 -7.13 29.42 -17.21
CA GLU A 86 -8.48 29.05 -16.79
C GLU A 86 -9.52 29.59 -17.78
N GLU A 87 -9.92 28.70 -18.69
CA GLU A 87 -11.02 28.84 -19.63
C GLU A 87 -12.38 29.08 -18.92
N GLU A 88 -12.62 30.27 -18.37
CA GLU A 88 -13.90 30.72 -17.81
C GLU A 88 -14.23 32.17 -18.23
N ILE A 89 -15.51 32.45 -18.51
CA ILE A 89 -16.05 33.80 -18.74
C ILE A 89 -16.96 34.22 -17.60
N ALA A 90 -16.88 35.49 -17.21
CA ALA A 90 -17.79 36.07 -16.24
C ALA A 90 -19.09 36.48 -16.93
N VAL A 91 -20.21 36.07 -16.35
CA VAL A 91 -21.55 36.35 -16.86
C VAL A 91 -22.47 36.85 -15.76
N VAL A 92 -23.43 37.69 -16.13
CA VAL A 92 -24.57 38.06 -15.28
C VAL A 92 -25.77 37.23 -15.71
N VAL A 93 -26.17 36.29 -14.87
CA VAL A 93 -27.29 35.38 -15.12
C VAL A 93 -28.58 36.05 -14.65
N ALA A 94 -29.57 36.15 -15.54
CA ALA A 94 -30.91 36.67 -15.27
C ALA A 94 -31.93 35.53 -15.38
N PRO A 95 -32.19 34.78 -14.29
CA PRO A 95 -33.19 33.73 -14.28
C PRO A 95 -34.61 34.31 -14.18
N ASP A 96 -35.62 33.57 -14.67
CA ASP A 96 -37.03 34.02 -14.57
C ASP A 96 -37.59 33.94 -13.14
N ASP A 97 -36.98 33.12 -12.29
CA ASP A 97 -37.46 32.75 -10.96
C ASP A 97 -36.68 33.42 -9.81
N GLY A 98 -35.91 34.47 -10.09
CA GLY A 98 -35.12 35.14 -9.05
C GLY A 98 -34.39 36.39 -9.53
N PRO A 99 -33.70 37.09 -8.61
CA PRO A 99 -32.88 38.24 -8.98
C PRO A 99 -31.68 37.82 -9.83
N PRO A 100 -31.17 38.73 -10.68
CA PRO A 100 -29.94 38.47 -11.43
C PRO A 100 -28.73 38.36 -10.48
N TYR A 101 -27.72 37.61 -10.90
CA TYR A 101 -26.49 37.40 -10.12
C TYR A 101 -25.28 37.18 -11.03
N ARG A 102 -24.08 37.51 -10.52
CA ARG A 102 -22.82 37.25 -11.24
C ARG A 102 -22.33 35.82 -11.01
N SER A 103 -21.85 35.17 -12.08
CA SER A 103 -21.28 33.80 -12.08
C SER A 103 -20.19 33.67 -13.14
N THR A 104 -19.48 32.54 -13.16
CA THR A 104 -18.63 32.12 -14.27
C THR A 104 -19.26 30.98 -15.08
N VAL A 105 -18.86 30.86 -16.35
CA VAL A 105 -19.18 29.77 -17.28
C VAL A 105 -17.90 29.32 -17.95
N SER A 106 -17.66 28.00 -18.09
CA SER A 106 -16.43 27.50 -18.70
C SER A 106 -16.39 27.71 -20.22
N LEU A 107 -15.24 28.20 -20.72
CA LEU A 107 -14.89 28.39 -22.13
C LEU A 107 -14.62 27.08 -22.88
N ARG A 108 -14.36 25.95 -22.20
CA ARG A 108 -14.21 24.61 -22.82
C ARG A 108 -15.41 24.19 -23.67
N ALA A 109 -16.54 24.87 -23.50
CA ALA A 109 -17.75 24.64 -24.25
C ALA A 109 -17.78 25.36 -25.61
N PHE A 110 -16.88 26.33 -25.86
CA PHE A 110 -16.89 27.24 -27.01
C PHE A 110 -15.86 26.87 -28.08
N GLU A 111 -16.31 26.90 -29.33
CA GLU A 111 -15.44 26.82 -30.52
C GLU A 111 -15.00 28.23 -30.94
N GLU A 112 -15.88 29.21 -30.75
CA GLU A 112 -15.60 30.64 -30.78
C GLU A 112 -16.13 31.26 -29.48
N PRO A 113 -15.29 31.94 -28.68
CA PRO A 113 -15.73 32.54 -27.42
C PRO A 113 -16.68 33.72 -27.68
N PRO A 114 -17.71 33.92 -26.84
CA PRO A 114 -18.66 35.00 -27.01
C PRO A 114 -17.99 36.33 -26.61
N GLU A 115 -18.38 37.42 -27.26
CA GLU A 115 -17.83 38.74 -27.00
C GLU A 115 -18.42 39.36 -25.74
N THR A 116 -17.72 40.35 -25.18
CA THR A 116 -18.25 41.12 -24.05
C THR A 116 -19.50 41.87 -24.48
N GLY A 117 -20.58 41.73 -23.71
CA GLY A 117 -21.90 42.29 -24.04
C GLY A 117 -22.86 41.29 -24.67
N ASP A 118 -22.37 40.16 -25.20
CA ASP A 118 -23.20 39.11 -25.78
C ASP A 118 -24.19 38.56 -24.76
N VAL A 119 -25.35 38.14 -25.28
CA VAL A 119 -26.42 37.55 -24.50
C VAL A 119 -26.57 36.09 -24.89
N ILE A 120 -26.15 35.21 -23.99
CA ILE A 120 -26.10 33.76 -24.20
C ILE A 120 -27.16 33.04 -23.37
N VAL A 121 -27.51 31.82 -23.78
CA VAL A 121 -28.41 30.95 -23.02
C VAL A 121 -27.60 30.04 -22.13
N VAL A 122 -27.92 30.03 -20.83
CA VAL A 122 -27.25 29.19 -19.86
C VAL A 122 -28.24 28.29 -19.12
N VAL A 123 -27.76 27.16 -18.64
CA VAL A 123 -28.51 26.23 -17.80
C VAL A 123 -27.87 26.21 -16.42
N ARG A 124 -28.68 26.50 -15.40
CA ARG A 124 -28.24 26.46 -14.00
C ARG A 124 -28.14 25.00 -13.54
N ASP A 125 -27.02 24.60 -12.93
CA ASP A 125 -26.88 23.26 -12.33
C ASP A 125 -27.98 23.03 -11.28
N ARG A 126 -28.18 24.02 -10.41
CA ARG A 126 -29.27 24.09 -9.46
C ARG A 126 -29.78 25.53 -9.31
N PRO A 127 -31.06 25.73 -8.93
CA PRO A 127 -31.61 27.07 -8.67
C PRO A 127 -30.87 27.82 -7.54
N ASP A 128 -30.25 27.07 -6.63
CA ASP A 128 -29.54 27.55 -5.44
C ASP A 128 -28.01 27.54 -5.61
N ARG A 129 -27.48 27.55 -6.84
CA ARG A 129 -26.03 27.56 -7.11
C ARG A 129 -25.67 28.59 -8.18
N PRO A 130 -24.45 29.16 -8.13
CA PRO A 130 -24.05 30.19 -9.08
C PRO A 130 -23.74 29.55 -10.43
N ARG A 131 -23.09 28.38 -10.42
CA ARG A 131 -22.58 27.69 -11.61
C ARG A 131 -23.67 27.50 -12.66
N ALA A 132 -23.42 28.13 -13.80
CA ALA A 132 -24.22 28.02 -15.00
C ALA A 132 -23.38 27.40 -16.12
N TRP A 133 -24.05 26.70 -17.03
CA TRP A 133 -23.42 26.03 -18.17
C TRP A 133 -23.99 26.61 -19.46
N TRP A 134 -23.15 27.01 -20.39
CA TRP A 134 -23.61 27.48 -21.68
C TRP A 134 -24.32 26.38 -22.46
N LEU A 135 -25.42 26.74 -23.11
CA LEU A 135 -26.13 25.88 -24.04
C LEU A 135 -25.83 26.36 -25.47
N ARG A 136 -24.96 25.61 -26.16
CA ARG A 136 -24.49 25.93 -27.51
C ARG A 136 -25.60 26.05 -28.56
N GLU A 137 -26.56 25.14 -28.53
CA GLU A 137 -27.68 25.09 -29.47
C GLU A 137 -29.01 25.21 -28.73
N PRO A 138 -29.41 26.44 -28.35
CA PRO A 138 -30.75 26.67 -27.84
C PRO A 138 -31.78 26.42 -28.94
N ASP A 139 -32.95 25.92 -28.53
CA ASP A 139 -34.12 25.88 -29.41
C ASP A 139 -34.53 27.31 -29.86
N ALA A 140 -35.44 27.38 -30.83
CA ALA A 140 -35.87 28.66 -31.39
C ALA A 140 -36.48 29.61 -30.34
N ALA A 141 -37.14 29.06 -29.31
CA ALA A 141 -37.77 29.84 -28.27
C ALA A 141 -36.72 30.52 -27.37
N TRP A 142 -35.67 29.78 -26.96
CA TRP A 142 -34.58 30.32 -26.18
C TRP A 142 -33.70 31.29 -26.96
N ARG A 143 -33.50 31.07 -28.27
CA ARG A 143 -32.83 32.04 -29.16
C ARG A 143 -33.60 33.35 -29.26
N ALA A 144 -34.92 33.27 -29.51
CA ALA A 144 -35.77 34.46 -29.54
C ALA A 144 -35.76 35.22 -28.20
N LYS A 145 -35.74 34.48 -27.08
CA LYS A 145 -35.66 35.07 -25.75
C LYS A 145 -34.32 35.77 -25.49
N ALA A 146 -33.20 35.18 -25.89
CA ALA A 146 -31.89 35.80 -25.77
C ALA A 146 -31.80 37.09 -26.62
N GLU A 147 -32.31 37.08 -27.85
CA GLU A 147 -32.34 38.27 -28.71
C GLU A 147 -33.23 39.37 -28.13
N ALA A 148 -34.43 39.03 -27.65
CA ALA A 148 -35.33 39.99 -27.01
C ALA A 148 -34.74 40.59 -25.72
N ALA A 149 -33.89 39.83 -25.04
CA ALA A 149 -33.20 40.28 -23.82
C ALA A 149 -31.90 41.05 -24.12
N ARG A 150 -31.50 41.24 -25.38
CA ARG A 150 -30.23 41.85 -25.76
C ARG A 150 -30.04 43.26 -25.19
N ASP A 151 -31.10 44.04 -25.14
CA ASP A 151 -31.08 45.40 -24.60
C ASP A 151 -31.54 45.46 -23.13
N ALA A 152 -32.33 44.48 -22.68
CA ALA A 152 -32.94 44.47 -21.35
C ALA A 152 -32.12 43.70 -20.29
N ALA A 153 -31.17 42.84 -20.70
CA ALA A 153 -30.39 42.03 -19.77
C ALA A 153 -29.48 42.93 -18.91
N PRO A 154 -29.48 42.74 -17.58
CA PRO A 154 -28.72 43.59 -16.66
C PRO A 154 -27.22 43.56 -16.97
N HIS A 155 -26.58 44.73 -16.90
CA HIS A 155 -25.13 44.88 -17.07
C HIS A 155 -24.35 44.55 -15.81
N ASP A 156 -24.97 44.68 -14.64
CA ASP A 156 -24.34 44.38 -13.37
C ASP A 156 -25.32 43.72 -12.40
N ALA A 157 -24.78 42.89 -11.52
CA ALA A 157 -25.53 42.14 -10.52
C ALA A 157 -24.61 41.81 -9.34
N PRO A 158 -25.15 41.67 -8.12
CA PRO A 158 -24.34 41.28 -6.97
C PRO A 158 -23.66 39.93 -7.21
N GLU A 159 -22.45 39.79 -6.65
CA GLU A 159 -21.78 38.49 -6.59
C GLU A 159 -22.66 37.51 -5.82
N TRP A 160 -22.85 36.33 -6.39
CA TRP A 160 -23.67 35.32 -5.74
C TRP A 160 -23.00 34.85 -4.45
N THR A 161 -23.59 35.16 -3.30
CA THR A 161 -23.14 34.60 -2.01
C THR A 161 -23.89 33.30 -1.73
N PRO A 162 -23.22 32.15 -1.63
CA PRO A 162 -23.88 30.91 -1.25
C PRO A 162 -24.56 31.05 0.10
N ARG A 163 -25.86 30.73 0.16
CA ARG A 163 -26.45 30.21 1.41
C ARG A 163 -25.81 28.86 1.66
N ARG A 164 -24.68 28.84 2.36
CA ARG A 164 -23.98 27.61 2.76
C ARG A 164 -24.93 26.76 3.60
N ARG A 165 -25.58 25.77 3.00
CA ARG A 165 -26.05 24.60 3.75
C ARG A 165 -24.82 23.72 3.99
N PRO A 166 -24.44 23.43 5.25
CA PRO A 166 -23.28 22.61 5.55
C PRO A 166 -23.51 21.20 4.97
N ARG A 167 -22.77 20.84 3.93
CA ARG A 167 -22.75 19.48 3.33
C ARG A 167 -21.77 18.57 4.08
N THR A 168 -21.80 18.63 5.40
CA THR A 168 -20.86 17.88 6.27
C THR A 168 -21.08 16.37 6.15
N GLY A 169 -22.31 15.90 5.89
CA GLY A 169 -22.65 14.47 5.95
C GLY A 169 -22.08 13.58 4.83
N GLN A 170 -21.93 14.08 3.61
CA GLN A 170 -21.51 13.23 2.48
C GLN A 170 -20.01 13.00 2.42
N VAL A 171 -19.22 14.01 2.77
CA VAL A 171 -17.75 13.90 2.85
C VAL A 171 -17.34 13.06 4.05
N LEU A 172 -18.05 13.19 5.19
CA LEU A 172 -17.83 12.33 6.36
C LEU A 172 -18.11 10.86 6.04
N GLY A 173 -19.21 10.56 5.34
CA GLY A 173 -19.58 9.19 5.00
C GLY A 173 -18.55 8.48 4.11
N GLN A 174 -17.98 9.19 3.13
CA GLN A 174 -16.93 8.62 2.28
C GLN A 174 -15.59 8.45 3.02
N GLY A 175 -15.24 9.39 3.91
CA GLY A 175 -14.08 9.27 4.78
C GLY A 175 -14.16 8.06 5.71
N ILE A 176 -15.32 7.82 6.34
CA ILE A 176 -15.54 6.69 7.24
C ILE A 176 -15.39 5.35 6.50
N VAL A 177 -15.93 5.21 5.29
CA VAL A 177 -15.81 3.97 4.52
C VAL A 177 -14.36 3.69 4.13
N ALA A 178 -13.59 4.71 3.74
CA ALA A 178 -12.17 4.56 3.44
C ALA A 178 -11.35 4.16 4.67
N VAL A 179 -11.62 4.77 5.83
CA VAL A 179 -10.95 4.43 7.09
C VAL A 179 -11.31 3.02 7.55
N LEU A 180 -12.58 2.61 7.44
CA LEU A 180 -13.00 1.24 7.81
C LEU A 180 -12.43 0.19 6.87
N ALA A 181 -12.31 0.48 5.57
CA ALA A 181 -11.67 -0.44 4.61
C ALA A 181 -10.16 -0.58 4.89
N ALA A 182 -9.47 0.53 5.21
CA ALA A 182 -8.07 0.52 5.61
C ALA A 182 -7.88 -0.23 6.94
N ALA A 183 -8.73 0.01 7.94
CA ALA A 183 -8.69 -0.69 9.22
C ALA A 183 -8.99 -2.20 9.09
N GLY A 184 -9.93 -2.59 8.21
CA GLY A 184 -10.23 -3.98 7.92
C GLY A 184 -9.04 -4.71 7.25
N LEU A 185 -8.40 -4.08 6.28
CA LEU A 185 -7.17 -4.60 5.66
C LEU A 185 -6.02 -4.68 6.65
N MET A 186 -5.86 -3.66 7.50
CA MET A 186 -4.86 -3.69 8.57
C MET A 186 -5.16 -4.76 9.63
N SER A 187 -6.43 -5.10 9.87
CA SER A 187 -6.79 -6.12 10.88
C SER A 187 -6.37 -7.54 10.49
N LEU A 188 -6.36 -7.86 9.20
CA LEU A 188 -5.93 -9.17 8.69
C LEU A 188 -4.42 -9.38 8.82
N HIS A 189 -3.66 -8.28 8.94
CA HIS A 189 -2.21 -8.26 9.04
C HIS A 189 -1.75 -7.46 10.28
N ALA A 190 -2.60 -7.34 11.30
CA ALA A 190 -2.37 -6.40 12.41
C ALA A 190 -1.13 -6.77 13.22
N GLU A 191 -0.88 -8.07 13.37
CA GLU A 191 0.34 -8.56 13.99
C GLU A 191 1.54 -8.16 13.13
N GLU A 192 1.58 -8.56 11.85
CA GLU A 192 2.67 -8.26 10.91
C GLU A 192 2.99 -6.75 10.81
N ILE A 193 1.97 -5.90 10.75
CA ILE A 193 2.10 -4.43 10.70
C ILE A 193 2.58 -3.87 12.06
N GLY A 194 2.01 -4.34 13.17
CA GLY A 194 2.43 -3.92 14.51
C GLY A 194 3.86 -4.34 14.84
N TRP A 195 4.35 -5.42 14.23
CA TRP A 195 5.74 -5.87 14.33
C TRP A 195 6.67 -5.02 13.47
N GLY A 196 6.35 -4.78 12.21
CA GLY A 196 7.14 -3.90 11.33
C GLY A 196 7.26 -2.47 11.87
N LEU A 197 6.22 -1.94 12.53
CA LEU A 197 6.31 -0.62 13.17
C LEU A 197 7.21 -0.62 14.41
N ARG A 198 7.22 -1.70 15.20
CA ARG A 198 8.07 -1.82 16.40
C ARG A 198 9.54 -1.94 16.05
N SER A 199 9.88 -2.63 14.97
CA SER A 199 11.27 -2.74 14.53
C SER A 199 11.83 -1.48 13.89
N ILE A 200 11.03 -0.77 13.09
CA ILE A 200 11.41 0.55 12.57
C ILE A 200 11.69 1.49 13.74
N ALA A 201 10.89 1.41 14.82
CA ALA A 201 11.11 2.18 16.03
C ALA A 201 12.36 1.74 16.83
N ALA A 202 12.75 0.47 16.75
CA ALA A 202 13.91 -0.10 17.44
C ALA A 202 15.22 0.01 16.64
N GLY A 203 15.15 0.25 15.32
CA GLY A 203 16.31 0.24 14.43
C GLY A 203 16.92 -1.15 14.21
N GLU A 204 16.15 -2.21 14.48
CA GLU A 204 16.59 -3.60 14.33
C GLU A 204 16.20 -4.15 12.95
N ASP A 205 17.13 -4.85 12.28
CA ASP A 205 16.80 -5.64 11.09
C ASP A 205 16.05 -6.91 11.51
N LEU A 206 14.72 -6.89 11.32
CA LEU A 206 13.83 -7.98 11.74
C LEU A 206 14.09 -9.31 11.06
N ASN A 207 14.74 -9.29 9.92
CA ASN A 207 14.99 -10.50 9.15
C ASN A 207 16.29 -11.17 9.60
N ASP A 208 17.18 -10.47 10.33
CA ASP A 208 18.45 -11.08 10.69
C ASP A 208 18.30 -12.12 11.81
N MET A 209 18.10 -13.39 11.44
CA MET A 209 18.08 -14.53 12.36
C MET A 209 19.48 -14.93 12.80
N THR A 210 20.55 -14.24 12.41
CA THR A 210 21.93 -14.50 12.85
C THR A 210 22.35 -13.60 14.01
N SER A 211 21.64 -12.49 14.24
CA SER A 211 21.92 -11.55 15.34
C SER A 211 20.68 -11.07 16.12
N GLY A 212 19.47 -11.37 15.64
CA GLY A 212 18.22 -10.87 16.22
C GLY A 212 17.69 -11.68 17.41
N PRO A 213 16.86 -11.06 18.28
CA PRO A 213 16.27 -11.71 19.46
C PRO A 213 15.25 -12.82 19.11
N ARG A 214 14.90 -12.97 17.82
CA ARG A 214 13.86 -13.89 17.34
C ARG A 214 14.35 -15.32 17.11
N GLN A 215 15.64 -15.59 17.25
CA GLN A 215 16.19 -16.94 17.13
C GLN A 215 15.46 -17.92 18.06
N ALA A 216 15.34 -17.56 19.34
CA ALA A 216 14.65 -18.37 20.34
C ALA A 216 13.15 -18.54 20.02
N GLU A 217 12.49 -17.51 19.50
CA GLU A 217 11.08 -17.56 19.08
C GLU A 217 10.88 -18.54 17.92
N ALA A 218 11.67 -18.42 16.85
CA ALA A 218 11.56 -19.29 15.68
C ALA A 218 11.86 -20.74 16.02
N VAL A 219 12.91 -20.97 16.78
CA VAL A 219 13.31 -22.30 17.24
C VAL A 219 12.24 -22.92 18.15
N ALA A 220 11.66 -22.14 19.08
CA ALA A 220 10.55 -22.59 19.91
C ALA A 220 9.29 -22.92 19.09
N ALA A 221 8.96 -22.09 18.09
CA ALA A 221 7.82 -22.34 17.20
C ALA A 221 8.01 -23.61 16.37
N ILE A 222 9.23 -23.89 15.88
CA ILE A 222 9.54 -25.16 15.21
C ILE A 222 9.40 -26.33 16.18
N ALA A 223 9.96 -26.22 17.39
CA ALA A 223 9.88 -27.28 18.39
C ALA A 223 8.42 -27.62 18.75
N GLU A 224 7.57 -26.61 18.91
CA GLU A 224 6.14 -26.76 19.15
C GLU A 224 5.43 -27.44 17.97
N ALA A 225 5.66 -26.97 16.74
CA ALA A 225 5.01 -27.51 15.55
C ALA A 225 5.45 -28.94 15.23
N ALA A 226 6.73 -29.25 15.43
CA ALA A 226 7.30 -30.59 15.25
C ALA A 226 6.98 -31.55 16.41
N GLY A 227 6.52 -31.03 17.55
CA GLY A 227 6.26 -31.82 18.75
C GLY A 227 7.51 -32.43 19.39
N THR A 228 8.68 -31.80 19.20
CA THR A 228 9.97 -32.29 19.70
C THR A 228 10.93 -31.15 20.00
N THR A 229 11.81 -31.35 20.99
CA THR A 229 12.92 -30.44 21.31
C THR A 229 14.28 -30.97 20.83
N SER A 230 14.28 -32.12 20.14
CA SER A 230 15.49 -32.81 19.69
C SER A 230 15.77 -32.52 18.22
N PHE A 231 16.90 -31.86 17.96
CA PHE A 231 17.33 -31.38 16.64
C PHE A 231 18.63 -32.06 16.23
N THR A 232 18.80 -32.36 14.94
CA THR A 232 20.09 -32.81 14.38
C THR A 232 20.81 -31.71 13.63
N GLY A 233 20.09 -30.67 13.19
CA GLY A 233 20.67 -29.48 12.59
C GLY A 233 19.72 -28.29 12.65
N LEU A 234 20.27 -27.10 12.83
CA LEU A 234 19.55 -25.83 12.76
C LEU A 234 20.34 -24.86 11.89
N HIS A 235 19.72 -24.29 10.87
CA HIS A 235 20.31 -23.30 9.98
C HIS A 235 19.48 -22.01 10.02
N LEU A 236 20.09 -20.92 10.46
CA LEU A 236 19.47 -19.61 10.58
C LEU A 236 20.07 -18.67 9.54
N TYR A 237 19.20 -17.99 8.79
CA TYR A 237 19.57 -17.13 7.68
C TYR A 237 19.26 -15.67 8.01
N GLN A 238 20.10 -14.74 7.52
CA GLN A 238 19.90 -13.30 7.68
C GLN A 238 18.60 -12.78 7.03
N ASP A 239 17.92 -13.58 6.21
CA ASP A 239 16.67 -13.21 5.52
C ASP A 239 15.38 -13.59 6.26
N GLY A 240 15.49 -14.05 7.50
CA GLY A 240 14.34 -14.34 8.37
C GLY A 240 13.97 -15.81 8.40
N ARG A 241 14.69 -16.67 7.67
CA ARG A 241 14.37 -18.10 7.59
C ARG A 241 15.17 -18.90 8.61
N VAL A 242 14.52 -19.91 9.17
CA VAL A 242 15.18 -20.97 9.95
C VAL A 242 14.80 -22.30 9.34
N LEU A 243 15.80 -23.12 9.02
CA LEU A 243 15.62 -24.51 8.64
C LEU A 243 16.09 -25.39 9.79
N ALA A 244 15.29 -26.39 10.13
CA ALA A 244 15.57 -27.31 11.20
C ALA A 244 15.44 -28.74 10.69
N THR A 245 16.38 -29.58 11.07
CA THR A 245 16.28 -31.02 10.90
C THR A 245 16.01 -31.63 12.26
N VAL A 246 14.90 -32.36 12.39
CA VAL A 246 14.42 -32.91 13.65
C VAL A 246 14.26 -34.42 13.57
N VAL A 247 14.44 -35.10 14.70
CA VAL A 247 14.09 -36.50 14.85
C VAL A 247 12.74 -36.55 15.55
N VAL A 248 11.71 -37.00 14.82
CA VAL A 248 10.36 -37.12 15.39
C VAL A 248 10.36 -38.26 16.42
N PRO A 249 9.75 -38.07 17.61
CA PRO A 249 9.70 -39.10 18.63
C PRO A 249 9.10 -40.41 18.12
N GLY A 250 9.86 -41.51 18.23
CA GLY A 250 9.45 -42.84 17.76
C GLY A 250 9.76 -43.13 16.29
N GLU A 251 10.31 -42.16 15.55
CA GLU A 251 10.81 -42.35 14.19
C GLU A 251 12.33 -42.42 14.17
N THR A 252 12.89 -43.14 13.18
CA THR A 252 14.33 -43.17 12.92
C THR A 252 14.76 -42.19 11.83
N VAL A 253 13.78 -41.52 11.23
CA VAL A 253 13.95 -40.69 10.04
C VAL A 253 13.94 -39.22 10.47
N GLU A 254 14.85 -38.46 9.87
CA GLU A 254 14.91 -37.02 9.99
C GLU A 254 13.82 -36.35 9.15
N ARG A 255 13.21 -35.31 9.71
CA ARG A 255 12.26 -34.46 9.01
C ARG A 255 12.76 -33.04 9.00
N GLU A 256 12.50 -32.33 7.90
CA GLU A 256 12.85 -30.92 7.79
C GLU A 256 11.66 -30.04 8.11
N TRP A 257 11.91 -29.03 8.93
CA TRP A 257 10.98 -27.98 9.28
C TRP A 257 11.55 -26.63 8.89
N GLN A 258 10.67 -25.74 8.46
CA GLN A 258 11.02 -24.37 8.14
C GLN A 258 10.18 -23.44 9.01
N TRP A 259 10.84 -22.42 9.57
CA TRP A 259 10.18 -21.23 10.08
C TRP A 259 10.40 -20.08 9.11
N ASP A 260 9.31 -19.44 8.73
CA ASP A 260 9.31 -18.27 7.86
C ASP A 260 8.19 -17.33 8.32
N ARG A 261 8.55 -16.07 8.61
CA ARG A 261 7.62 -14.98 8.98
C ARG A 261 6.62 -15.37 10.08
N GLY A 262 7.11 -15.96 11.18
CA GLY A 262 6.28 -16.27 12.35
C GLY A 262 5.48 -17.57 12.24
N ARG A 263 5.69 -18.38 11.20
CA ARG A 263 5.03 -19.68 11.05
C ARG A 263 6.05 -20.78 10.83
N ALA A 264 5.92 -21.85 11.61
CA ALA A 264 6.64 -23.10 11.42
C ALA A 264 5.78 -24.09 10.60
N PHE A 265 6.40 -24.77 9.64
CA PHE A 265 5.75 -25.81 8.83
C PHE A 265 6.76 -26.88 8.40
N GLU A 266 6.27 -28.11 8.22
CA GLU A 266 7.05 -29.22 7.68
C GLU A 266 7.35 -28.99 6.20
N ARG A 267 8.59 -29.25 5.79
CA ARG A 267 9.04 -29.09 4.41
C ARG A 267 9.13 -30.46 3.75
N ASP A 268 8.36 -30.66 2.69
CA ASP A 268 8.54 -31.82 1.81
C ASP A 268 9.85 -31.67 1.03
N VAL A 269 10.86 -32.43 1.43
CA VAL A 269 12.15 -32.45 0.73
C VAL A 269 12.18 -33.66 -0.19
N PRO A 270 12.33 -33.47 -1.52
CA PRO A 270 12.46 -34.57 -2.45
C PRO A 270 13.72 -35.39 -2.12
N GLY A 271 13.56 -36.61 -1.64
CA GLY A 271 14.68 -37.48 -1.30
C GLY A 271 14.26 -38.75 -0.58
N SER A 272 15.22 -39.68 -0.44
CA SER A 272 15.05 -40.81 0.46
C SER A 272 15.06 -40.32 1.90
N PRO A 273 14.22 -40.87 2.78
CA PRO A 273 14.27 -40.55 4.21
C PRO A 273 15.69 -40.74 4.75
N VAL A 274 16.24 -39.71 5.38
CA VAL A 274 17.57 -39.75 5.99
C VAL A 274 17.43 -40.31 7.39
N THR A 275 18.17 -41.37 7.72
CA THR A 275 18.19 -41.91 9.08
C THR A 275 19.16 -41.09 9.92
N ALA A 276 18.70 -40.60 11.06
CA ALA A 276 19.56 -39.85 11.98
C ALA A 276 20.74 -40.70 12.45
N ALA A 277 21.95 -40.16 12.37
CA ALA A 277 23.12 -40.84 12.91
C ALA A 277 23.00 -40.96 14.44
N PRO A 278 23.39 -42.10 15.05
CA PRO A 278 23.35 -42.27 16.49
C PRO A 278 24.12 -41.15 17.20
N GLY A 279 23.45 -40.46 18.13
CA GLY A 279 24.06 -39.37 18.90
C GLY A 279 24.27 -38.07 18.12
N ALA A 280 23.66 -37.89 16.94
CA ALA A 280 23.67 -36.61 16.21
C ALA A 280 22.66 -35.59 16.77
N ALA A 281 21.63 -36.05 17.49
CA ALA A 281 20.63 -35.17 18.06
C ALA A 281 21.17 -34.39 19.26
N PHE A 282 20.69 -33.17 19.45
CA PHE A 282 20.89 -32.33 20.63
C PHE A 282 19.56 -31.72 21.07
N GLU A 283 19.45 -31.38 22.35
CA GLU A 283 18.26 -30.69 22.85
C GLU A 283 18.39 -29.19 22.61
N VAL A 284 17.30 -28.56 22.20
CA VAL A 284 17.27 -27.13 21.89
C VAL A 284 17.66 -26.24 23.07
N THR A 285 17.43 -26.73 24.29
CA THR A 285 17.79 -26.08 25.55
C THR A 285 19.27 -26.19 25.88
N ASP A 286 20.02 -27.05 25.17
CA ASP A 286 21.46 -27.16 25.34
C ASP A 286 22.17 -25.92 24.80
N VAL A 287 21.53 -25.15 23.89
CA VAL A 287 22.09 -23.98 23.21
C VAL A 287 21.60 -22.68 23.88
N ASP A 288 22.53 -21.80 24.27
CA ASP A 288 22.18 -20.45 24.73
C ASP A 288 21.93 -19.51 23.54
N TRP A 289 20.67 -19.46 23.09
CA TRP A 289 20.23 -18.61 21.98
C TRP A 289 20.42 -17.11 22.25
N HIS A 290 20.51 -16.67 23.51
CA HIS A 290 20.77 -15.26 23.82
C HIS A 290 22.24 -14.89 23.60
N GLY A 291 23.16 -15.85 23.73
CA GLY A 291 24.60 -15.64 23.55
C GLY A 291 25.07 -15.62 22.08
N ILE A 292 24.26 -16.11 21.15
CA ILE A 292 24.64 -16.27 19.73
C ILE A 292 24.98 -14.93 19.07
N ALA A 293 24.22 -13.87 19.36
CA ALA A 293 24.51 -12.53 18.81
C ALA A 293 25.91 -12.04 19.23
N ALA A 294 26.33 -12.31 20.46
CA ALA A 294 27.68 -11.98 20.94
C ALA A 294 28.76 -12.85 20.26
N LEU A 295 28.47 -14.13 20.02
CA LEU A 295 29.36 -15.01 19.26
C LEU A 295 29.55 -14.55 17.82
N ARG A 296 28.49 -14.04 17.17
CA ARG A 296 28.59 -13.46 15.81
C ARG A 296 29.54 -12.25 15.80
N LEU A 297 29.39 -11.33 16.75
CA LEU A 297 30.29 -10.17 16.83
C LEU A 297 31.74 -10.59 17.07
N THR A 298 31.94 -11.61 17.91
CA THR A 298 33.26 -12.20 18.15
C THR A 298 33.83 -12.85 16.88
N ALA A 299 32.99 -13.53 16.11
CA ALA A 299 33.36 -14.14 14.83
C ALA A 299 33.83 -13.09 13.80
N ILE A 300 33.07 -11.99 13.68
CA ILE A 300 33.39 -10.85 12.81
C ILE A 300 34.74 -10.23 13.20
N ASP A 301 34.97 -9.99 14.50
CA ASP A 301 36.22 -9.44 15.02
C ASP A 301 37.41 -10.37 14.78
N LEU A 302 37.26 -11.67 15.05
CA LEU A 302 38.31 -12.67 14.85
C LEU A 302 38.70 -12.84 13.37
N LEU A 303 37.73 -12.74 12.45
CA LEU A 303 37.96 -12.84 11.01
C LEU A 303 38.39 -11.50 10.39
N GLY A 304 38.36 -10.40 11.15
CA GLY A 304 38.72 -9.07 10.66
C GLY A 304 37.76 -8.56 9.58
N LEU A 305 36.46 -8.87 9.71
CA LEU A 305 35.41 -8.41 8.80
C LEU A 305 34.81 -7.09 9.31
N ASP A 306 34.58 -6.12 8.42
CA ASP A 306 34.00 -4.83 8.81
C ASP A 306 32.47 -4.82 8.77
N ASP A 307 31.86 -5.42 7.72
CA ASP A 307 30.41 -5.52 7.54
C ASP A 307 30.08 -6.61 6.50
N PRO A 308 29.88 -7.88 6.90
CA PRO A 308 29.61 -8.96 5.95
C PRO A 308 28.22 -8.81 5.33
N ASP A 309 28.12 -8.94 4.01
CA ASP A 309 26.89 -8.78 3.23
C ASP A 309 25.90 -9.93 3.49
N GLU A 310 26.43 -11.15 3.67
CA GLU A 310 25.63 -12.36 3.90
C GLU A 310 26.17 -13.13 5.12
N THR A 311 25.33 -13.30 6.14
CA THR A 311 25.61 -14.19 7.28
C THR A 311 24.60 -15.33 7.32
N TRP A 312 25.08 -16.54 7.59
CA TRP A 312 24.26 -17.67 8.00
C TRP A 312 24.93 -18.41 9.14
N LEU A 313 24.08 -18.96 10.01
CA LEU A 313 24.45 -19.66 11.22
C LEU A 313 23.98 -21.10 11.11
N ALA A 314 24.84 -22.05 11.45
CA ALA A 314 24.49 -23.46 11.57
C ALA A 314 24.79 -23.96 12.99
N VAL A 315 23.87 -24.72 13.58
CA VAL A 315 24.04 -25.38 14.88
C VAL A 315 23.84 -26.87 14.69
N GLU A 316 24.92 -27.64 14.89
CA GLU A 316 24.99 -29.08 14.62
C GLU A 316 25.83 -29.76 15.70
N ARG A 317 25.54 -31.03 16.00
CA ARG A 317 26.42 -31.83 16.87
C ARG A 317 27.50 -32.49 16.03
N HIS A 318 28.76 -32.20 16.33
CA HIS A 318 29.87 -32.72 15.52
C HIS A 318 30.10 -34.21 15.80
N HIS A 319 30.10 -35.04 14.75
CA HIS A 319 30.43 -36.45 14.89
C HIS A 319 31.95 -36.63 14.94
N MET A 320 32.54 -36.57 16.14
CA MET A 320 33.93 -36.97 16.36
C MET A 320 33.98 -38.49 16.49
N PRO A 321 34.74 -39.22 15.65
CA PRO A 321 35.04 -40.62 15.90
C PRO A 321 36.02 -40.70 17.07
N SER A 322 35.52 -40.68 18.30
CA SER A 322 36.37 -40.85 19.49
C SER A 322 35.67 -41.62 20.61
N ASP A 323 36.47 -42.44 21.31
CA ASP A 323 36.05 -43.30 22.43
C ASP A 323 35.65 -42.53 23.70
N SER A 324 35.65 -41.19 23.70
CA SER A 324 35.44 -40.34 24.89
C SER A 324 34.00 -39.91 25.17
N GLY A 325 33.02 -40.38 24.37
CA GLY A 325 31.63 -40.49 24.81
C GLY A 325 30.72 -39.25 24.73
N ALA A 326 31.23 -38.05 24.40
CA ALA A 326 30.37 -36.88 24.17
C ALA A 326 30.86 -36.02 23.00
N SER A 327 30.10 -36.02 21.91
CA SER A 327 30.25 -35.11 20.78
C SER A 327 29.79 -33.69 21.15
N PRO A 328 30.61 -32.64 20.98
CA PRO A 328 30.19 -31.27 21.28
C PRO A 328 29.17 -30.75 20.27
N ILE A 329 28.34 -29.81 20.71
CA ILE A 329 27.48 -29.01 19.83
C ILE A 329 28.31 -27.83 19.34
N LEU A 330 28.32 -27.63 18.02
CA LEU A 330 29.02 -26.55 17.36
C LEU A 330 28.03 -25.51 16.84
N VAL A 331 28.44 -24.25 16.96
CA VAL A 331 27.79 -23.05 16.45
C VAL A 331 28.75 -22.50 15.38
N ARG A 332 28.40 -22.72 14.12
CA ARG A 332 29.19 -22.32 12.96
C ARG A 332 28.61 -21.07 12.33
N PHE A 333 29.43 -20.02 12.23
CA PHE A 333 29.12 -18.86 11.41
C PHE A 333 29.80 -18.99 10.06
N THR A 334 29.13 -18.52 9.02
CA THR A 334 29.74 -18.36 7.71
C THR A 334 29.31 -17.03 7.12
N PHE A 335 30.28 -16.33 6.55
CA PHE A 335 30.17 -14.97 6.04
C PHE A 335 30.52 -14.97 4.55
N ASP A 336 29.75 -14.25 3.75
CA ASP A 336 29.97 -14.04 2.32
C ASP A 336 30.26 -15.36 1.56
N ARG A 337 29.62 -16.44 2.03
CA ARG A 337 29.71 -17.84 1.53
C ARG A 337 31.10 -18.47 1.56
N THR A 338 32.10 -17.82 2.15
CA THR A 338 33.50 -18.20 1.99
C THR A 338 34.23 -18.28 3.31
N GLU A 339 34.12 -17.25 4.14
CA GLU A 339 34.75 -17.21 5.45
C GLU A 339 33.89 -17.93 6.47
N ARG A 340 34.50 -18.78 7.31
CA ARG A 340 33.78 -19.57 8.31
C ARG A 340 34.58 -19.68 9.59
N ILE A 341 33.85 -19.75 10.71
CA ILE A 341 34.43 -19.97 12.03
C ILE A 341 33.44 -20.75 12.90
N GLU A 342 33.97 -21.65 13.74
CA GLU A 342 33.16 -22.55 14.57
C GLU A 342 33.46 -22.33 16.06
N PHE A 343 32.39 -22.29 16.86
CA PHE A 343 32.44 -22.23 18.31
C PHE A 343 31.78 -23.47 18.89
N THR A 344 32.23 -23.95 20.04
CA THR A 344 31.39 -24.83 20.85
C THR A 344 30.33 -24.02 21.57
N VAL A 345 29.24 -24.66 21.98
CA VAL A 345 28.23 -24.04 22.85
C VAL A 345 28.83 -23.55 24.20
N GLY A 346 30.01 -24.04 24.59
CA GLY A 346 30.78 -23.52 25.73
C GLY A 346 31.67 -22.30 25.43
N GLY A 347 31.71 -21.82 24.18
CA GLY A 347 32.49 -20.66 23.74
C GLY A 347 33.95 -20.95 23.39
N GLU A 348 34.40 -22.22 23.39
CA GLU A 348 35.73 -22.57 22.89
C GLU A 348 35.75 -22.48 21.35
N VAL A 349 36.78 -21.85 20.80
CA VAL A 349 36.96 -21.59 19.36
C VAL A 349 37.67 -22.77 18.70
N PHE A 350 37.18 -23.19 17.53
CA PHE A 350 37.83 -24.16 16.65
C PHE A 350 38.12 -23.47 15.30
N GLU A 351 39.39 -23.46 14.88
CA GLU A 351 39.83 -22.94 13.58
C GLU A 351 39.63 -23.94 12.44
#